data_AF-A7VSI0-F1
#
_entry.id   AF-A7VSI0-F1
#
_cell.length_a   1.000
_cell.length_b   1.000
_cell.length_c   1.000
_cell.angle_alpha   90.00
_cell.angle_beta   90.00
_cell.angle_gamma   90.00
#
_symmetry.space_group_name_H-M   'P 1'
#
loop_
_entity.id
_entity.type
_entity.pdbx_description
1 polymer ?
#
loop_
_entity_poly.entity_id
_entity_poly.type
_entity_poly.pdbx_seq_one_letter_code
_entity_poly.pdbx_strand_id
1 'polypeptide(L)' 'MIEFRCPNCNKLLGKIDGVAEIKCPRCRITFRMDNRNKIVIERLERR' A
#
# COMPACT_ATOMS: atom_id res chain seq x y z
N MET A 1 -3.58 -0.82 -14.06
CA MET A 1 -4.05 -1.33 -12.75
C MET A 1 -3.13 -2.40 -12.20
N ILE A 2 -2.46 -2.11 -11.08
CA ILE A 2 -1.65 -3.09 -10.32
C ILE A 2 -2.45 -3.57 -9.12
N GLU A 3 -2.48 -4.88 -8.89
CA GLU A 3 -3.03 -5.47 -7.67
C GLU A 3 -2.01 -5.31 -6.53
N PHE A 4 -2.38 -4.59 -5.48
CA PHE A 4 -1.54 -4.47 -4.31
C PHE A 4 -1.99 -5.42 -3.21
N ARG A 5 -1.06 -6.25 -2.76
CA ARG A 5 -1.20 -7.09 -1.59
C ARG A 5 -0.32 -6.54 -0.49
N CYS A 6 -0.87 -6.49 0.72
CA CYS A 6 -0.10 -6.09 1.89
C CYS A 6 1.08 -7.05 2.08
N PRO A 7 2.35 -6.58 2.11
CA PRO A 7 3.51 -7.47 2.24
C PRO A 7 3.56 -8.21 3.59
N ASN A 8 2.85 -7.71 4.61
CA ASN A 8 2.90 -8.28 5.95
C ASN A 8 1.80 -9.34 6.22
N CYS A 9 0.62 -9.22 5.60
CA CYS A 9 -0.48 -10.18 5.82
C CYS A 9 -1.00 -10.84 4.53
N ASN A 10 -0.33 -10.56 3.40
CA ASN A 10 -0.67 -10.98 2.05
C ASN A 10 -2.13 -10.72 1.63
N LYS A 11 -2.84 -9.83 2.35
CA LYS A 11 -4.23 -9.46 2.05
C LYS A 11 -4.25 -8.58 0.82
N LEU A 12 -5.13 -8.89 -0.14
CA LEU A 12 -5.42 -8.00 -1.26
C LEU A 12 -6.04 -6.72 -0.72
N LEU A 13 -5.36 -5.60 -0.95
CA LEU A 13 -5.80 -4.28 -0.51
C LEU A 13 -6.62 -3.59 -1.61
N GLY A 14 -6.30 -3.84 -2.88
CA GLY A 14 -7.10 -3.37 -4.02
C GLY A 14 -6.29 -3.31 -5.31
N LYS A 15 -6.94 -2.83 -6.37
CA LYS A 15 -6.28 -2.46 -7.63
C LYS A 15 -6.04 -0.96 -7.64
N ILE A 16 -4.82 -0.55 -7.94
CA ILE A 16 -4.41 0.85 -7.93
C ILE A 16 -4.03 1.27 -9.35
N ASP A 17 -4.48 2.45 -9.74
CA ASP A 17 -4.16 3.09 -11.02
C ASP A 17 -3.73 4.55 -10.74
N GLY A 18 -2.44 4.73 -10.42
CA GLY A 18 -1.86 6.04 -10.05
C GLY A 18 -1.28 6.06 -8.63
N VAL A 19 -1.37 7.22 -7.98
CA VAL A 19 -0.95 7.40 -6.58
C VAL A 19 -2.13 7.05 -5.66
N ALA A 20 -1.94 6.11 -4.76
CA ALA A 20 -2.92 5.79 -3.72
C ALA A 20 -2.26 5.58 -2.37
N GLU A 21 -2.91 6.04 -1.31
CA GLU A 21 -2.57 5.70 0.06
C GLU A 21 -3.59 4.68 0.56
N ILE A 22 -3.11 3.52 0.98
CA ILE A 22 -3.96 2.41 1.41
C ILE A 22 -3.56 1.90 2.78
N LYS A 23 -4.52 1.93 3.69
CA LYS A 23 -4.37 1.39 5.04
C LYS A 23 -4.78 -0.07 5.07
N CYS A 24 -3.87 -0.94 5.47
CA CYS A 24 -4.22 -2.33 5.71
C CYS A 24 -5.05 -2.46 7.00
N PRO A 25 -6.29 -3.00 6.95
CA PRO A 25 -7.12 -3.13 8.15
C PRO A 25 -6.58 -4.18 9.14
N ARG A 26 -5.78 -5.16 8.69
CA ARG A 26 -5.17 -6.17 9.57
C ARG A 26 -3.91 -5.64 10.24
N CYS A 27 -2.94 -5.20 9.44
CA CYS A 27 -1.66 -4.75 9.96
C CYS A 27 -1.75 -3.34 10.57
N ARG A 28 -2.83 -2.58 10.27
CA ARG A 28 -2.98 -1.15 10.59
C ARG A 28 -1.83 -0.28 10.05
N ILE A 29 -1.07 -0.79 9.09
CA ILE A 29 0.00 -0.10 8.38
C ILE A 29 -0.60 0.62 7.19
N THR A 30 -0.22 1.88 7.01
CA THR A 30 -0.52 2.66 5.82
C THR A 30 0.61 2.49 4.81
N PHE A 31 0.26 2.18 3.57
CA PHE A 31 1.17 2.06 2.45
C PHE A 31 0.85 3.16 1.45
N ARG A 32 1.86 3.92 1.04
CA ARG A 32 1.74 4.83 -0.09
C ARG A 32 2.25 4.11 -1.33
N MET A 33 1.52 4.22 -2.44
CA MET A 33 1.89 3.58 -3.69
C MET A 33 1.78 4.58 -4.81
N ASP A 34 2.73 4.54 -5.73
CA ASP A 34 2.65 5.23 -7.01
C ASP A 34 2.87 4.22 -8.14
N ASN A 35 1.87 4.11 -9.01
CA ASN A 35 1.91 3.22 -10.17
C ASN A 35 2.88 3.71 -11.26
N ARG A 36 3.22 5.01 -11.29
CA ARG A 36 4.06 5.59 -12.35
C ARG A 36 5.55 5.43 -12.06
N ASN A 37 5.95 5.36 -10.79
CA ASN A 37 7.33 5.33 -10.39
C ASN A 37 7.47 4.49 -9.11
N LYS A 38 7.94 3.23 -9.25
CA LYS A 38 8.41 2.31 -8.19
C LYS A 38 7.71 2.41 -6.83
N ILE A 39 6.98 1.35 -6.47
CA ILE A 39 6.41 1.08 -5.14
C ILE A 39 7.30 1.63 -3.99
N VAL A 40 6.91 2.77 -3.39
CA VAL A 40 7.59 3.37 -2.23
C VAL A 40 6.88 2.93 -0.95
N ILE A 41 7.34 1.84 -0.33
CA ILE A 41 6.80 1.40 0.96
C ILE A 41 7.39 2.29 2.07
N GLU A 42 6.80 3.46 2.28
CA GLU A 42 7.06 4.25 3.50
C GLU A 42 6.12 3.78 4.60
N ARG A 43 6.67 3.12 5.63
CA ARG A 43 5.96 2.96 6.91
C ARG A 43 5.91 4.33 7.57
N LEU A 44 4.75 4.97 7.54
CA LEU A 44 4.52 6.17 8.34
C LEU A 44 4.28 5.75 9.81
N GLU A 45 5.37 5.49 10.54
CA GLU A 45 5.33 5.43 12.00
C GLU A 45 5.08 6.86 12.49
N ARG A 46 3.79 7.24 12.66
CA ARG A 46 3.44 8.48 13.38
C ARG A 46 3.93 8.31 14.83
N ARG A 47 5.13 8.82 15.09
CA ARG A 47 5.72 9.02 16.41
C ARG A 47 5.25 10.35 16.98
#